data_AF-A0A961UHV2-F1
#
_entry.id   AF-A0A961UHV2-F1
#
_cell.length_a   1.000
_cell.length_b   1.000
_cell.length_c   1.000
_cell.angle_alpha   90.00
_cell.angle_beta   90.00
_cell.angle_gamma   90.00
#
_symmetry.space_group_name_H-M   'P 1'
#
loop_
_entity.id
_entity.type
_entity.pdbx_description
1 polymer ?
#
loop_
_entity_poly.entity_id
_entity_poly.type
_entity_poly.pdbx_seq_one_letter_code
_entity_poly.pdbx_strand_id
1 'polypeptide(L)' 'CKLRKKLSTATGGKNYIETVWGRGYVLRDPDDEMAA' A
#
# COMPACT_ATOMS: atom_id res chain seq x y z
N CYS A 1 -7.97 12.05 4.73
CA CYS A 1 -7.02 11.02 4.29
C CYS A 1 -6.19 11.55 3.10
N LYS A 2 -5.01 12.15 3.34
CA LYS A 2 -4.14 12.68 2.28
C LYS A 2 -3.08 11.66 1.82
N LEU A 3 -2.64 10.79 2.73
CA LEU A 3 -1.60 9.80 2.49
C LEU A 3 -2.00 8.79 1.40
N ARG A 4 -3.18 8.16 1.52
CA ARG A 4 -3.70 7.21 0.52
C ARG A 4 -3.88 7.84 -0.86
N LYS A 5 -4.32 9.10 -0.91
CA LYS A 5 -4.52 9.83 -2.17
C LYS A 5 -3.18 10.13 -2.86
N LYS A 6 -2.17 10.58 -2.09
CA LYS A 6 -0.80 10.79 -2.58
C LYS A 6 -0.14 9.47 -3.05
N LEU A 7 -0.29 8.40 -2.29
CA LEU A 7 0.20 7.06 -2.66
C LEU A 7 -0.47 6.54 -3.94
N SER A 8 -1.79 6.65 -4.06
CA SER A 8 -2.49 6.23 -5.27
C SER A 8 -2.00 6.99 -6.51
N THR A 9 -1.75 8.30 -6.40
CA THR A 9 -1.24 9.13 -7.50
C THR A 9 0.23 8.84 -7.84
N ALA A 10 1.11 8.75 -6.84
CA ALA A 10 2.54 8.52 -7.06
C ALA A 10 2.82 7.13 -7.63
N THR A 11 1.92 6.18 -7.38
CA THR A 11 2.16 4.77 -7.69
C THR A 11 1.15 4.16 -8.65
N GLY A 12 0.44 5.02 -9.40
CA GLY A 12 -0.38 4.61 -10.53
C GLY A 12 -1.53 3.66 -10.18
N GLY A 13 -2.10 3.77 -8.98
CA GLY A 13 -3.20 2.91 -8.53
C GLY A 13 -2.78 1.64 -7.77
N LYS A 14 -1.47 1.41 -7.56
CA LYS A 14 -0.98 0.33 -6.70
C LYS A 14 -1.28 0.64 -5.22
N ASN A 15 -1.86 -0.33 -4.51
CA ASN A 15 -2.24 -0.19 -3.10
C ASN A 15 -1.13 -0.71 -2.21
N TYR A 16 -0.34 0.21 -1.66
CA TYR A 16 0.76 -0.11 -0.74
C TYR A 16 0.32 -0.31 0.69
N ILE A 17 -0.88 0.14 1.06
CA ILE A 17 -1.35 0.06 2.43
C ILE A 17 -2.55 -0.87 2.45
N GLU A 18 -2.33 -2.08 2.94
CA GLU A 18 -3.40 -3.03 3.22
C GLU A 18 -3.94 -2.76 4.62
N THR A 19 -5.26 -2.68 4.75
CA THR A 19 -5.91 -2.49 6.05
C THR A 19 -6.35 -3.85 6.57
N VAL A 20 -5.76 -4.28 7.67
CA VAL A 20 -6.13 -5.53 8.34
C VAL A 20 -7.01 -5.19 9.54
N TRP A 21 -8.25 -5.67 9.48
CA TRP A 21 -9.23 -5.48 10.55
C TRP A 21 -8.72 -6.12 11.85
N GLY A 22 -8.61 -5.31 12.91
CA GLY A 22 -8.11 -5.76 14.21
C GLY A 22 -6.58 -5.74 14.41
N ARG A 23 -5.79 -5.47 13.36
CA ARG A 23 -4.31 -5.44 13.45
C ARG A 23 -3.68 -4.10 13.01
N GLY A 24 -4.40 -3.30 12.22
CA GLY A 24 -3.96 -1.98 11.78
C GLY A 24 -3.61 -1.92 10.30
N TYR A 25 -2.63 -1.08 9.95
CA TYR A 25 -2.19 -0.88 8.57
C TYR A 25 -0.86 -1.60 8.34
N VAL A 26 -0.79 -2.35 7.24
CA VAL A 26 0.42 -3.04 6.80
C VAL A 26 0.89 -2.40 5.50
N LEU A 27 2.16 -2.01 5.46
CA LEU A 27 2.80 -1.55 4.23
C LEU A 27 3.23 -2.79 3.44
N ARG A 28 2.71 -2.94 2.22
CA ARG A 28 3.16 -3.91 1.23
C ARG A 28 3.83 -3.18 0.08
N ASP A 29 5.03 -3.59 -0.26
CA ASP A 29 5.68 -3.19 -1.50
C ASP A 29 5.36 -4.23 -2.58
N PRO A 30 4.70 -3.85 -3.69
CA PRO A 30 4.38 -4.76 -4.78
C PRO A 30 5.62 -5.26 -5.52
N ASP A 31 6.78 -4.66 -5.30
CA ASP A 31 8.07 -5.11 -5.83
C ASP A 31 8.68 -6.23 -4.97
N ASP A 32 8.37 -6.28 -3.67
CA ASP A 32 8.88 -7.26 -2.71
C ASP A 32 8.34 -8.67 -3.02
N GLU A 33 7.10 -8.76 -3.55
CA GLU A 33 6.49 -10.03 -3.97
C GLU A 33 7.04 -10.58 -5.30
N MET A 34 7.79 -9.78 -6.08
CA MET A 34 8.43 -10.24 -7.34
C MET A 34 9.88 -10.70 -7.13
N ALA A 35 10.46 -10.42 -5.96
CA ALA A 35 11.86 -10.74 -5.65
C ALA A 35 12.05 -12.09 -4.91
N ALA A 36 11.00 -12.90 -4.78
CA ALA A 36 11.05 -14.23 -4.15
C ALA A 36 11.00 -15.37 -5.17
#